data_AF-A0AAW2H130-F1
#
_entry.id   AF-A0AAW2H130-F1
#
_cell.length_a   1.000
_cell.length_b   1.000
_cell.length_c   1.000
_cell.angle_alpha   90.00
_cell.angle_beta   90.00
_cell.angle_gamma   90.00
#
_symmetry.space_group_name_H-M   'P 1'
#
loop_
_entity.id
_entity.type
_entity.pdbx_description
1 polymer ?
#
loop_
_entity_poly.entity_id
_entity_poly.type
_entity_poly.pdbx_seq_one_letter_code
_entity_poly.pdbx_strand_id
1 'polypeptide(L)'
;MSSDKDTQLQAYEDDSRVPCQYGDKCYQKNPQHHSKYKHPPKQKTVEKETEKIITGEKRTYPFKNCKKAQSKSPEKKFQKTHQPSEKNVHNLSPSPERTNVLEDNKKNDNEICSEKAETSNKEISNNCDAHKPTEYNATENISIADAKKIIMDLFLVEMPEDFFQFYKFCKSILKDNPLLACKSVCLKLVGPYDVLDGKIKNMLSSEDEKEKYLAHWRYYYDLPEFQTIVKCNDKEGLHFGYWRDDAVEKPVFVAKNRANVNGVFEPVAENIFGAIDVYLKNKLTLANPFEKTSIMRLHSQLKNFAEQHSITLEKNTANMRAREKRVVARTLHKAGIVVPYDKKTQLGYRDLAATDNNLQKTLKEIEKASTTEERKIPLAKLDEIMRLATIAADECDFGTCLELGHDLFSTGGIHVQTRALQMLSIAYIHLKRPQLLKILKAHLKNRKKECELSVI
;
A
#
# COMPACT_ATOMS: atom_id res chain seq x y z
N MET A 1 4.60 -60.28 -12.71
CA MET A 1 4.09 -58.89 -12.62
C MET A 1 5.20 -57.83 -12.66
N SER A 2 6.35 -58.08 -13.31
CA SER A 2 7.47 -57.12 -13.37
C SER A 2 7.44 -56.21 -14.60
N SER A 3 6.93 -56.68 -15.75
CA SER A 3 7.05 -55.94 -17.02
C SER A 3 6.24 -54.64 -17.09
N ASP A 4 5.16 -54.52 -16.32
CA ASP A 4 4.22 -53.39 -16.41
C ASP A 4 4.70 -52.14 -15.64
N LYS A 5 5.52 -52.34 -14.59
CA LYS A 5 6.14 -51.24 -13.83
C LYS A 5 7.33 -50.65 -14.57
N ASP A 6 8.15 -51.50 -15.19
CA ASP A 6 9.31 -51.08 -15.96
C ASP A 6 8.87 -50.26 -17.18
N THR A 7 7.74 -50.64 -17.81
CA THR A 7 7.15 -49.89 -18.93
C THR A 7 6.64 -48.50 -18.52
N GLN A 8 6.01 -48.38 -17.33
CA GLN A 8 5.51 -47.09 -16.84
C GLN A 8 6.63 -46.14 -16.37
N LEU A 9 7.73 -46.69 -15.85
CA LEU A 9 8.90 -45.90 -15.47
C LEU A 9 9.64 -45.37 -16.70
N GLN A 10 9.79 -46.22 -17.72
CA GLN A 10 10.43 -45.82 -18.98
C GLN A 10 9.62 -44.73 -19.70
N ALA A 11 8.29 -44.85 -19.72
CA ALA A 11 7.41 -43.80 -20.25
C ALA A 11 7.51 -42.46 -19.48
N TYR A 12 7.87 -42.47 -18.19
CA TYR A 12 8.09 -41.26 -17.39
C TYR A 12 9.47 -40.63 -17.68
N GLU A 13 10.49 -41.44 -17.93
CA GLU A 13 11.83 -40.97 -18.29
C GLU A 13 11.83 -40.32 -19.68
N ASP A 14 11.10 -40.91 -20.64
CA ASP A 14 10.96 -40.42 -22.02
C ASP A 14 10.03 -39.20 -22.18
N ASP A 15 9.32 -38.80 -21.12
CA ASP A 15 8.41 -37.65 -21.12
C ASP A 15 9.18 -36.31 -21.02
N SER A 16 9.04 -35.46 -22.04
CA SER A 16 9.73 -34.17 -22.15
C SER A 16 9.17 -33.06 -21.24
N ARG A 17 8.09 -33.29 -20.50
CA ARG A 17 7.51 -32.32 -19.54
C ARG A 17 8.38 -32.16 -18.30
N VAL A 18 8.27 -31.01 -17.64
CA VAL A 18 9.04 -30.70 -16.42
C VAL A 18 8.51 -31.55 -15.24
N PRO A 19 9.36 -32.19 -14.42
CA PRO A 19 8.90 -32.93 -13.24
C PRO A 19 8.10 -32.03 -12.28
N CYS A 20 6.94 -32.50 -11.84
CA CYS A 20 6.17 -31.80 -10.81
C CYS A 20 6.92 -31.82 -9.48
N GLN A 21 7.05 -30.66 -8.82
CA GLN A 21 7.66 -30.54 -7.49
C GLN A 21 7.00 -31.43 -6.43
N TYR A 22 5.72 -31.77 -6.60
CA TYR A 22 4.95 -32.60 -5.67
C TYR A 22 4.89 -34.08 -6.05
N GLY A 23 5.48 -34.49 -7.19
CA GLY A 23 5.61 -35.89 -7.60
C GLY A 23 4.29 -36.70 -7.57
N ASP A 24 4.36 -37.93 -7.10
CA ASP A 24 3.22 -38.86 -6.94
C ASP A 24 2.15 -38.36 -5.94
N LYS A 25 2.52 -37.40 -5.08
CA LYS A 25 1.67 -36.74 -4.08
C LYS A 25 1.00 -35.47 -4.59
N CYS A 26 1.16 -35.13 -5.87
CA CYS A 26 0.50 -33.98 -6.46
C CYS A 26 -1.04 -34.13 -6.41
N TYR A 27 -1.72 -33.14 -5.83
CA TYR A 27 -3.18 -33.11 -5.69
C TYR A 27 -3.88 -32.29 -6.79
N GLN A 28 -3.11 -31.66 -7.68
CA GLN A 28 -3.62 -30.80 -8.76
C GLN A 28 -4.38 -31.64 -9.80
N LYS A 29 -5.62 -31.24 -10.12
CA LYS A 29 -6.49 -31.93 -11.10
C LYS A 29 -6.73 -31.17 -12.41
N ASN A 30 -6.19 -29.96 -12.53
CA ASN A 30 -6.39 -29.10 -13.71
C ASN A 30 -5.67 -29.66 -14.95
N PRO A 31 -6.33 -29.80 -16.11
CA PRO A 31 -5.69 -30.21 -17.38
C PRO A 31 -4.44 -29.42 -17.77
N GLN A 32 -4.36 -28.13 -17.46
CA GLN A 32 -3.18 -27.29 -17.78
C GLN A 32 -1.95 -27.63 -16.92
N HIS A 33 -2.16 -28.08 -15.69
CA HIS A 33 -1.07 -28.55 -14.83
C HIS A 33 -0.47 -29.83 -15.39
N HIS A 34 -1.35 -30.77 -15.78
CA HIS A 34 -0.95 -32.04 -16.36
C HIS A 34 -0.37 -31.91 -17.78
N SER A 35 -0.64 -30.82 -18.51
CA SER A 35 0.03 -30.56 -19.79
C SER A 35 1.45 -30.02 -19.63
N LYS A 36 1.74 -29.31 -18.53
CA LYS A 36 3.05 -28.70 -18.28
C LYS A 36 3.99 -29.56 -17.43
N TYR A 37 3.45 -30.35 -16.48
CA TYR A 37 4.25 -31.10 -15.51
C TYR A 37 3.99 -32.61 -15.56
N LYS A 38 5.06 -33.41 -15.49
CA LYS A 38 5.00 -34.89 -15.39
C LYS A 38 5.00 -35.38 -13.96
N HIS A 39 4.36 -36.53 -13.72
CA HIS A 39 4.24 -37.15 -12.39
C HIS A 39 4.67 -38.63 -12.45
N PRO A 40 5.41 -39.13 -11.46
CA PRO A 40 5.83 -40.53 -11.42
C PRO A 40 4.63 -41.47 -11.14
N PRO A 41 4.71 -42.76 -11.57
CA PRO A 41 3.65 -43.74 -11.34
C PRO A 41 3.39 -43.99 -9.84
N LYS A 42 2.11 -44.07 -9.43
CA LYS A 42 1.73 -44.35 -8.03
C LYS A 42 1.98 -45.81 -7.67
N GLN A 43 2.74 -46.07 -6.61
CA GLN A 43 2.89 -47.42 -6.06
C GLN A 43 1.59 -47.86 -5.37
N LYS A 44 0.97 -48.95 -5.84
CA LYS A 44 -0.15 -49.59 -5.13
C LYS A 44 0.38 -50.35 -3.92
N THR A 45 0.08 -49.90 -2.71
CA THR A 45 0.21 -50.70 -1.49
C THR A 45 -0.97 -51.67 -1.40
N VAL A 46 -0.70 -52.93 -1.12
CA VAL A 46 -1.70 -54.01 -1.02
C VAL A 46 -2.53 -53.80 0.24
N GLU A 47 -3.81 -53.45 0.09
CA GLU A 47 -4.82 -53.53 1.16
C GLU A 47 -5.37 -54.97 1.20
N LYS A 48 -5.32 -55.59 2.39
CA LYS A 48 -5.85 -56.94 2.62
C LYS A 48 -7.38 -56.92 2.59
N GLU A 49 -7.95 -57.64 1.64
CA GLU A 49 -9.37 -58.01 1.64
C GLU A 49 -9.67 -58.89 2.86
N THR A 50 -10.69 -58.53 3.62
CA THR A 50 -11.37 -59.46 4.54
C THR A 50 -12.80 -59.63 4.07
N GLU A 51 -13.08 -60.82 3.58
CA GLU A 51 -14.40 -61.30 3.14
C GLU A 51 -15.40 -61.27 4.31
N LYS A 52 -16.63 -60.79 4.04
CA LYS A 52 -17.79 -61.09 4.89
C LYS A 52 -18.95 -61.60 4.03
N ILE A 53 -19.33 -62.82 4.37
CA ILE A 53 -20.37 -63.68 3.82
C ILE A 53 -21.78 -63.07 4.05
N ILE A 54 -22.67 -63.22 3.08
CA ILE A 54 -24.09 -62.87 3.13
C ILE A 54 -24.93 -64.13 3.37
N THR A 55 -25.72 -64.13 4.44
CA THR A 55 -27.02 -64.83 4.66
C THR A 55 -27.68 -64.08 5.83
N GLY A 56 -28.95 -63.71 5.94
CA GLY A 56 -30.22 -64.06 5.30
C GLY A 56 -31.31 -63.52 6.27
N GLU A 57 -32.27 -62.77 5.73
CA GLU A 57 -33.63 -62.42 6.21
C GLU A 57 -34.00 -62.44 7.72
N LYS A 58 -34.59 -61.32 8.21
CA LYS A 58 -36.04 -61.23 8.51
C LYS A 58 -36.46 -59.81 8.94
N ARG A 59 -37.63 -59.40 8.41
CA ARG A 59 -38.40 -58.17 8.68
C ARG A 59 -39.09 -58.23 10.04
N THR A 60 -39.21 -57.08 10.71
CA THR A 60 -40.45 -56.64 11.41
C THR A 60 -40.36 -55.15 11.79
N TYR A 61 -41.34 -54.35 11.36
CA TYR A 61 -41.69 -52.98 11.79
C TYR A 61 -42.77 -53.07 12.90
N PRO A 62 -42.95 -52.09 13.83
CA PRO A 62 -43.61 -50.82 13.47
C PRO A 62 -43.22 -49.53 14.25
N PHE A 63 -43.33 -48.42 13.50
CA PHE A 63 -43.61 -47.01 13.85
C PHE A 63 -43.76 -46.55 15.33
N LYS A 64 -43.02 -45.49 15.69
CA LYS A 64 -43.56 -44.15 16.06
C LYS A 64 -42.49 -43.04 16.23
N ASN A 65 -42.65 -41.97 15.44
CA ASN A 65 -42.26 -40.54 15.58
C ASN A 65 -40.87 -40.10 16.10
N CYS A 66 -40.06 -39.43 15.26
CA CYS A 66 -40.02 -37.95 15.13
C CYS A 66 -38.90 -37.48 14.17
N LYS A 67 -39.27 -36.65 13.18
CA LYS A 67 -38.50 -35.67 12.38
C LYS A 67 -36.96 -35.78 12.30
N LYS A 68 -36.43 -36.06 11.10
CA LYS A 68 -35.49 -35.23 10.30
C LYS A 68 -34.88 -36.06 9.16
N ALA A 69 -35.15 -35.66 7.91
CA ALA A 69 -34.59 -36.27 6.71
C ALA A 69 -33.66 -35.29 5.99
N GLN A 70 -32.53 -35.87 5.55
CA GLN A 70 -31.65 -35.50 4.43
C GLN A 70 -30.68 -34.31 4.59
N SER A 71 -29.44 -34.65 4.93
CA SER A 71 -28.23 -33.90 4.61
C SER A 71 -27.81 -34.19 3.16
N LYS A 72 -28.05 -33.24 2.26
CA LYS A 72 -27.36 -33.12 0.96
C LYS A 72 -26.18 -32.16 1.11
N SER A 73 -25.11 -32.47 0.38
CA SER A 73 -23.85 -31.71 0.27
C SER A 73 -24.06 -30.22 -0.06
N PRO A 74 -23.20 -29.29 0.39
CA PRO A 74 -23.46 -27.87 0.24
C PRO A 74 -23.14 -27.36 -1.18
N GLU A 75 -24.12 -26.70 -1.77
CA GLU A 75 -24.03 -25.93 -3.02
C GLU A 75 -23.29 -24.60 -2.83
N LYS A 76 -22.57 -24.19 -3.88
CA LYS A 76 -22.09 -22.81 -4.11
C LYS A 76 -23.28 -21.83 -4.06
N LYS A 77 -23.28 -20.87 -3.13
CA LYS A 77 -23.98 -19.58 -3.25
C LYS A 77 -23.42 -18.55 -2.25
N PHE A 78 -22.72 -17.54 -2.78
CA PHE A 78 -22.88 -16.15 -2.37
C PHE A 78 -22.60 -15.29 -3.61
N GLN A 79 -23.65 -15.00 -4.37
CA GLN A 79 -23.67 -13.92 -5.35
C GLN A 79 -24.24 -12.70 -4.64
N LYS A 80 -23.48 -11.60 -4.58
CA LYS A 80 -24.09 -10.29 -4.39
C LYS A 80 -24.62 -9.85 -5.75
N THR A 81 -25.92 -9.61 -5.80
CA THR A 81 -26.63 -9.03 -6.93
C THR A 81 -26.11 -7.61 -7.17
N HIS A 82 -25.60 -7.35 -8.37
CA HIS A 82 -25.39 -5.99 -8.86
C HIS A 82 -26.76 -5.34 -9.08
N GLN A 83 -27.06 -4.28 -8.34
CA GLN A 83 -28.05 -3.28 -8.74
C GLN A 83 -27.31 -2.04 -9.23
N PRO A 84 -27.65 -1.49 -10.42
CA PRO A 84 -27.10 -0.23 -10.87
C PRO A 84 -27.85 0.91 -10.17
N SER A 85 -27.14 1.71 -9.37
CA SER A 85 -27.63 3.00 -8.91
C SER A 85 -26.85 4.12 -9.59
N GLU A 86 -27.40 4.63 -10.68
CA GLU A 86 -27.15 6.01 -11.08
C GLU A 86 -27.70 6.92 -9.97
N LYS A 87 -26.85 7.77 -9.40
CA LYS A 87 -27.25 9.03 -8.75
C LYS A 87 -26.05 9.95 -8.58
N ASN A 88 -26.07 11.04 -9.34
CA ASN A 88 -25.31 12.27 -9.11
C ASN A 88 -25.55 12.79 -7.69
N VAL A 89 -24.49 13.17 -6.96
CA VAL A 89 -24.64 14.10 -5.83
C VAL A 89 -23.40 14.98 -5.69
N HIS A 90 -23.52 16.21 -6.19
CA HIS A 90 -22.82 17.38 -5.68
C HIS A 90 -23.26 17.68 -4.23
N ASN A 91 -22.37 18.32 -3.46
CA ASN A 91 -22.59 18.98 -2.17
C ASN A 91 -22.59 18.10 -0.92
N LEU A 92 -21.49 18.20 -0.16
CA LEU A 92 -21.50 18.05 1.29
C LEU A 92 -20.84 19.29 1.90
N SER A 93 -21.68 20.14 2.46
CA SER A 93 -21.35 21.15 3.47
C SER A 93 -21.62 20.58 4.87
N PRO A 94 -21.04 21.17 5.94
CA PRO A 94 -20.77 20.48 7.20
C PRO A 94 -21.84 20.71 8.26
N SER A 95 -21.95 19.81 9.25
CA SER A 95 -22.60 20.05 10.54
C SER A 95 -22.41 18.84 11.48
N PRO A 96 -22.58 18.98 12.82
CA PRO A 96 -22.46 20.18 13.65
C PRO A 96 -21.62 19.95 14.93
N GLU A 97 -21.26 21.07 15.54
CA GLU A 97 -20.77 21.18 16.92
C GLU A 97 -21.80 20.66 17.93
N ARG A 98 -21.32 20.07 19.03
CA ARG A 98 -22.05 20.00 20.29
C ARG A 98 -21.22 20.64 21.39
N THR A 99 -21.61 21.86 21.69
CA THR A 99 -21.48 22.55 22.96
C THR A 99 -22.17 21.75 24.07
N ASN A 100 -21.52 21.67 25.24
CA ASN A 100 -22.16 21.64 26.54
C ASN A 100 -21.25 22.47 27.48
N VAL A 101 -21.78 23.61 27.93
CA VAL A 101 -21.25 24.47 29.00
C VAL A 101 -22.24 24.33 30.16
N LEU A 102 -21.79 24.10 31.40
CA LEU A 102 -21.76 25.02 32.57
C LEU A 102 -21.68 24.07 33.79
N GLU A 103 -21.07 24.33 34.95
CA GLU A 103 -20.63 25.53 35.67
C GLU A 103 -19.61 25.05 36.73
N ASP A 104 -18.43 25.65 36.82
CA ASP A 104 -18.04 26.69 37.78
C ASP A 104 -17.98 26.26 39.26
N ASN A 105 -16.78 26.35 39.83
CA ASN A 105 -16.60 27.20 41.00
C ASN A 105 -15.16 27.71 41.11
N LYS A 106 -15.09 29.04 41.05
CA LYS A 106 -13.94 29.93 41.19
C LYS A 106 -13.31 29.86 42.57
N LYS A 107 -12.00 30.12 42.63
CA LYS A 107 -11.37 31.29 43.30
C LYS A 107 -9.89 31.34 42.85
N ASN A 108 -9.46 32.36 42.09
CA ASN A 108 -8.98 33.69 42.55
C ASN A 108 -7.79 33.54 43.50
N ASP A 109 -6.60 34.14 43.29
CA ASP A 109 -6.24 35.47 42.77
C ASP A 109 -4.76 35.42 42.26
N ASN A 110 -4.41 36.04 41.11
CA ASN A 110 -3.76 37.36 40.93
C ASN A 110 -2.42 37.50 41.69
N GLU A 111 -1.27 37.94 41.15
CA GLU A 111 -0.84 38.97 40.17
C GLU A 111 0.65 38.67 39.78
N ILE A 112 1.15 38.82 38.54
CA ILE A 112 1.74 40.04 37.91
C ILE A 112 2.91 40.61 38.76
N CYS A 113 4.13 40.94 38.30
CA CYS A 113 4.78 41.17 36.99
C CYS A 113 6.32 41.25 37.20
N SER A 114 7.10 41.15 36.10
CA SER A 114 8.31 41.96 35.77
C SER A 114 9.52 41.97 36.75
N GLU A 115 10.80 42.03 36.37
CA GLU A 115 11.50 42.47 35.16
C GLU A 115 13.01 42.16 35.35
N LYS A 116 13.74 42.04 34.22
CA LYS A 116 15.14 42.49 33.94
C LYS A 116 16.27 42.13 34.95
N ALA A 117 17.24 41.32 34.55
CA ALA A 117 18.41 41.62 33.71
C ALA A 117 19.65 41.93 34.57
N GLU A 118 20.75 41.20 34.36
CA GLU A 118 22.10 41.76 34.42
C GLU A 118 23.15 40.80 33.84
N THR A 119 23.81 41.30 32.80
CA THR A 119 25.05 40.81 32.21
C THR A 119 26.24 41.49 32.87
N SER A 120 27.32 40.77 33.20
CA SER A 120 28.68 41.32 33.10
C SER A 120 29.76 40.21 33.06
N ASN A 121 30.87 40.55 32.40
CA ASN A 121 31.88 39.68 31.77
C ASN A 121 33.12 39.40 32.65
N LYS A 122 33.84 38.30 32.36
CA LYS A 122 35.30 38.20 32.02
C LYS A 122 35.77 36.73 32.11
N GLU A 123 36.23 36.12 31.00
CA GLU A 123 37.64 35.90 30.57
C GLU A 123 38.44 34.93 31.49
N ILE A 124 39.22 33.91 31.09
CA ILE A 124 39.80 33.33 29.86
C ILE A 124 40.36 31.92 30.27
N SER A 125 40.38 30.93 29.37
CA SER A 125 41.54 30.01 29.11
C SER A 125 41.16 28.65 28.47
N ASN A 126 41.47 28.52 27.16
CA ASN A 126 42.20 27.42 26.47
C ASN A 126 41.72 25.95 26.64
N ASN A 127 41.61 25.06 25.63
CA ASN A 127 42.10 25.01 24.24
C ASN A 127 41.41 23.85 23.46
N CYS A 128 41.45 23.91 22.12
CA CYS A 128 41.34 22.88 21.05
C CYS A 128 40.25 21.78 21.13
N ASP A 129 39.39 21.55 20.12
CA ASP A 129 39.78 21.18 18.74
C ASP A 129 38.77 21.67 17.69
N ALA A 130 39.28 22.18 16.57
CA ALA A 130 38.52 22.83 15.52
C ALA A 130 38.18 21.87 14.37
N HIS A 131 36.92 21.43 14.29
CA HIS A 131 36.32 21.00 13.02
C HIS A 131 35.51 22.17 12.45
N LYS A 132 36.08 22.85 11.44
CA LYS A 132 35.38 23.86 10.65
C LYS A 132 34.11 23.24 10.04
N PRO A 133 32.94 23.93 10.10
CA PRO A 133 31.84 23.60 9.23
C PRO A 133 32.25 24.01 7.81
N THR A 134 32.39 23.02 6.93
CA THR A 134 32.64 23.25 5.51
C THR A 134 31.46 24.03 4.93
N GLU A 135 31.72 25.29 4.56
CA GLU A 135 30.82 26.11 3.75
C GLU A 135 30.54 25.38 2.43
N TYR A 136 29.29 24.98 2.23
CA TYR A 136 28.81 24.40 0.99
C TYR A 136 28.68 25.50 -0.06
N ASN A 137 29.70 25.61 -0.91
CA ASN A 137 29.69 26.48 -2.09
C ASN A 137 28.93 25.81 -3.25
N ALA A 138 28.01 26.59 -3.84
CA ALA A 138 27.46 26.56 -5.20
C ALA A 138 27.03 25.21 -5.81
N THR A 139 25.71 25.05 -5.93
CA THR A 139 24.97 24.00 -6.65
C THR A 139 25.37 23.91 -8.13
N GLU A 140 26.19 22.92 -8.49
CA GLU A 140 26.16 22.37 -9.84
C GLU A 140 24.77 21.79 -10.09
N ASN A 141 24.00 22.42 -10.98
CA ASN A 141 22.67 21.95 -11.33
C ASN A 141 22.79 20.57 -12.02
N ILE A 142 22.28 19.52 -11.38
CA ILE A 142 22.22 18.19 -11.99
C ILE A 142 21.38 18.25 -13.28
N SER A 143 21.87 17.61 -14.34
CA SER A 143 21.11 17.52 -15.58
C SER A 143 19.84 16.67 -15.36
N ILE A 144 18.77 16.95 -16.10
CA ILE A 144 17.52 16.15 -16.01
C ILE A 144 17.80 14.69 -16.39
N ALA A 145 18.70 14.44 -17.35
CA ALA A 145 19.06 13.10 -17.78
C ALA A 145 19.76 12.31 -16.66
N ASP A 146 20.68 12.95 -15.93
CA ASP A 146 21.35 12.32 -14.80
C ASP A 146 20.38 12.12 -13.64
N ALA A 147 19.55 13.11 -13.32
CA ALA A 147 18.52 12.97 -12.30
C ALA A 147 17.58 11.79 -12.58
N LYS A 148 17.17 11.58 -13.84
CA LYS A 148 16.37 10.39 -14.23
C LYS A 148 17.08 9.08 -13.91
N LYS A 149 18.37 8.97 -14.24
CA LYS A 149 19.18 7.78 -13.94
C LYS A 149 19.32 7.54 -12.45
N ILE A 150 19.61 8.59 -11.68
CA ILE A 150 19.75 8.51 -10.22
C ILE A 150 18.42 8.10 -9.58
N ILE A 151 17.30 8.71 -9.99
CA ILE A 151 15.99 8.37 -9.44
C ILE A 151 15.64 6.91 -9.75
N MET A 152 15.90 6.44 -10.97
CA MET A 152 15.69 5.04 -11.33
C MET A 152 16.54 4.09 -10.46
N ASP A 153 17.82 4.38 -10.30
CA ASP A 153 18.75 3.54 -9.52
C ASP A 153 18.39 3.49 -8.03
N LEU A 154 18.02 4.64 -7.43
CA LEU A 154 17.75 4.75 -5.99
C LEU A 154 16.31 4.40 -5.59
N PHE A 155 15.33 4.77 -6.42
CA PHE A 155 13.89 4.61 -6.10
C PHE A 155 13.20 3.52 -6.92
N LEU A 156 13.89 2.91 -7.89
CA LEU A 156 13.41 1.79 -8.72
C LEU A 156 12.19 2.11 -9.60
N VAL A 157 11.98 3.40 -9.92
CA VAL A 157 10.82 3.88 -10.68
C VAL A 157 11.21 5.03 -11.63
N GLU A 158 10.47 5.17 -12.72
CA GLU A 158 10.52 6.37 -13.56
C GLU A 158 9.57 7.45 -13.03
N MET A 159 10.01 8.71 -13.15
CA MET A 159 9.17 9.87 -12.86
C MET A 159 8.44 10.34 -14.12
N PRO A 160 7.15 10.71 -14.01
CA PRO A 160 6.40 11.25 -15.13
C PRO A 160 6.88 12.68 -15.48
N GLU A 161 6.49 13.20 -16.64
CA GLU A 161 6.97 14.51 -17.11
C GLU A 161 6.48 15.67 -16.22
N ASP A 162 5.27 15.57 -15.67
CA ASP A 162 4.69 16.57 -14.77
C ASP A 162 5.52 16.74 -13.48
N PHE A 163 6.23 15.71 -13.02
CA PHE A 163 7.20 15.82 -11.92
C PHE A 163 8.33 16.82 -12.27
N PHE A 164 8.97 16.67 -13.43
CA PHE A 164 10.05 17.56 -13.84
C PHE A 164 9.54 18.97 -14.18
N GLN A 165 8.36 19.07 -14.80
CA GLN A 165 7.70 20.34 -15.06
C GLN A 165 7.34 21.08 -13.77
N PHE A 166 6.88 20.37 -12.73
CA PHE A 166 6.55 20.98 -11.45
C PHE A 166 7.80 21.50 -10.72
N TYR A 167 8.92 20.79 -10.82
CA TYR A 167 10.20 21.34 -10.33
C TYR A 167 10.62 22.62 -11.06
N LYS A 168 10.45 22.68 -12.39
CA LYS A 168 10.70 23.89 -13.19
C LYS A 168 9.77 25.04 -12.78
N PHE A 169 8.49 24.74 -12.53
CA PHE A 169 7.54 25.70 -11.99
C PHE A 169 8.00 26.25 -10.63
N CYS A 170 8.40 25.38 -9.71
CA CYS A 170 8.94 25.79 -8.42
C CYS A 170 10.22 26.65 -8.55
N LYS A 171 11.13 26.31 -9.47
CA LYS A 171 12.31 27.13 -9.82
C LYS A 171 11.94 28.53 -10.32
N SER A 172 10.82 28.67 -11.03
CA SER A 172 10.33 29.97 -11.50
C SER A 172 9.82 30.87 -10.37
N ILE A 173 9.39 30.27 -9.25
CA ILE A 173 8.90 30.98 -8.05
C ILE A 173 10.07 31.31 -7.13
N LEU A 174 10.92 30.33 -6.83
CA LEU A 174 12.06 30.46 -5.93
C LEU A 174 13.28 29.75 -6.52
N LYS A 175 14.19 30.53 -7.11
CA LYS A 175 15.35 30.01 -7.86
C LYS A 175 16.34 29.26 -6.97
N ASP A 176 16.66 29.82 -5.81
CA ASP A 176 17.75 29.33 -4.95
C ASP A 176 17.35 28.11 -4.11
N ASN A 177 16.06 27.96 -3.80
CA ASN A 177 15.54 26.82 -3.05
C ASN A 177 14.16 26.38 -3.56
N PRO A 178 14.10 25.70 -4.71
CA PRO A 178 12.84 25.33 -5.36
C PRO A 178 11.96 24.44 -4.49
N LEU A 179 12.56 23.62 -3.61
CA LEU A 179 11.80 22.70 -2.76
C LEU A 179 10.91 23.41 -1.73
N LEU A 180 11.24 24.66 -1.39
CA LEU A 180 10.48 25.51 -0.48
C LEU A 180 9.61 26.54 -1.21
N ALA A 181 9.50 26.49 -2.54
CA ALA A 181 8.71 27.44 -3.33
C ALA A 181 7.24 27.53 -2.89
N CYS A 182 6.68 26.43 -2.36
CA CYS A 182 5.29 26.36 -1.89
C CYS A 182 5.16 26.45 -0.35
N LYS A 183 6.21 26.90 0.36
CA LYS A 183 6.22 26.97 1.84
C LYS A 183 5.13 27.88 2.41
N SER A 184 4.74 28.95 1.70
CA SER A 184 3.67 29.87 2.12
C SER A 184 2.31 29.18 2.26
N VAL A 185 2.12 28.05 1.56
CA VAL A 185 0.92 27.22 1.68
C VAL A 185 1.22 25.92 2.42
N CYS A 186 2.25 25.90 3.26
CA CYS A 186 2.69 24.76 4.07
C CYS A 186 3.08 23.51 3.27
N LEU A 187 3.51 23.65 2.01
CA LEU A 187 3.98 22.53 1.21
C LEU A 187 5.49 22.59 1.02
N LYS A 188 6.14 21.42 1.06
CA LYS A 188 7.55 21.22 0.76
C LYS A 188 7.70 20.04 -0.19
N LEU A 189 8.44 20.24 -1.28
CA LEU A 189 8.81 19.14 -2.17
C LEU A 189 9.88 18.28 -1.49
N VAL A 190 9.73 16.97 -1.58
CA VAL A 190 10.55 15.98 -0.88
C VAL A 190 10.73 14.72 -1.73
N GLY A 191 11.52 13.77 -1.26
CA GLY A 191 11.63 12.45 -1.87
C GLY A 191 12.49 12.53 -3.11
N PRO A 192 12.00 12.07 -4.28
CA PRO A 192 12.75 12.16 -5.53
C PRO A 192 13.16 13.58 -5.92
N TYR A 193 12.46 14.63 -5.43
CA TYR A 193 12.88 16.01 -5.65
C TYR A 193 14.18 16.38 -4.95
N ASP A 194 14.55 15.69 -3.86
CA ASP A 194 15.84 15.91 -3.17
C ASP A 194 17.04 15.50 -4.07
N VAL A 195 16.81 14.67 -5.10
CA VAL A 195 17.79 14.41 -6.18
C VAL A 195 17.94 15.62 -7.09
N LEU A 196 16.84 16.23 -7.53
CA LEU A 196 16.85 17.39 -8.42
C LEU A 196 17.48 18.63 -7.77
N ASP A 197 17.34 18.75 -6.44
CA ASP A 197 17.95 19.81 -5.63
C ASP A 197 19.44 19.55 -5.31
N GLY A 198 19.99 18.41 -5.75
CA GLY A 198 21.39 18.06 -5.57
C GLY A 198 21.77 17.57 -4.16
N LYS A 199 20.79 17.37 -3.27
CA LYS A 199 21.02 16.84 -1.92
C LYS A 199 21.35 15.35 -1.92
N ILE A 200 20.81 14.62 -2.89
CA ILE A 200 21.12 13.21 -3.14
C ILE A 200 21.99 13.12 -4.40
N LYS A 201 23.22 12.64 -4.25
CA LYS A 201 24.16 12.40 -5.34
C LYS A 201 24.44 10.91 -5.44
N ASN A 202 24.47 10.36 -6.65
CA ASN A 202 24.68 8.93 -6.89
C ASN A 202 26.18 8.53 -6.98
N MET A 203 27.05 9.23 -6.27
CA MET A 203 28.47 8.91 -6.32
C MET A 203 28.79 7.88 -5.23
N LEU A 204 28.98 6.63 -5.67
CA LEU A 204 29.69 5.56 -4.95
C LEU A 204 28.95 4.91 -3.76
N SER A 205 27.62 4.89 -3.74
CA SER A 205 26.88 4.17 -2.71
C SER A 205 26.83 2.67 -2.96
N SER A 206 27.10 1.88 -1.91
CA SER A 206 26.89 0.42 -1.92
C SER A 206 25.40 0.09 -2.09
N GLU A 207 25.07 -1.13 -2.54
CA GLU A 207 23.66 -1.54 -2.68
C GLU A 207 22.86 -1.43 -1.36
N ASP A 208 23.51 -1.67 -0.22
CA ASP A 208 22.90 -1.51 1.11
C ASP A 208 22.61 -0.03 1.42
N GLU A 209 23.52 0.87 1.04
CA GLU A 209 23.29 2.31 1.18
C GLU A 209 22.20 2.81 0.24
N LYS A 210 22.05 2.22 -0.95
CA LYS A 210 20.96 2.55 -1.86
C LYS A 210 19.60 2.12 -1.31
N GLU A 211 19.53 0.98 -0.61
CA GLU A 211 18.28 0.45 -0.03
C GLU A 211 17.59 1.46 0.90
N LYS A 212 18.36 2.29 1.62
CA LYS A 212 17.80 3.30 2.54
C LYS A 212 16.91 4.33 1.81
N TYR A 213 17.20 4.64 0.54
CA TYR A 213 16.43 5.60 -0.24
C TYR A 213 15.03 5.08 -0.62
N LEU A 214 14.81 3.75 -0.60
CA LEU A 214 13.49 3.16 -0.79
C LEU A 214 12.51 3.50 0.34
N ALA A 215 13.04 3.85 1.52
CA ALA A 215 12.28 4.32 2.68
C ALA A 215 12.33 5.86 2.83
N HIS A 216 13.02 6.58 1.94
CA HIS A 216 13.10 8.04 2.01
C HIS A 216 11.73 8.69 1.82
N TRP A 217 11.30 9.46 2.81
CA TRP A 217 9.98 10.10 2.88
C TRP A 217 8.79 9.13 2.81
N ARG A 218 9.01 7.86 3.15
CA ARG A 218 7.96 6.85 3.19
C ARG A 218 7.28 6.86 4.56
N TYR A 219 6.06 7.37 4.61
CA TYR A 219 5.26 7.43 5.84
C TYR A 219 4.81 6.04 6.28
N TYR A 220 4.40 5.95 7.55
CA TYR A 220 4.01 4.70 8.18
C TYR A 220 3.02 3.87 7.37
N TYR A 221 2.03 4.50 6.72
CA TYR A 221 1.00 3.82 5.93
C TYR A 221 1.29 3.77 4.43
N ASP A 222 2.47 4.23 3.99
CA ASP A 222 2.84 4.27 2.57
C ASP A 222 3.18 2.87 2.05
N LEU A 223 2.25 2.34 1.27
CA LEU A 223 2.39 1.11 0.52
C LEU A 223 3.46 1.27 -0.58
N PRO A 224 4.07 0.17 -1.06
CA PRO A 224 5.07 0.23 -2.13
C PRO A 224 4.62 0.99 -3.38
N GLU A 225 3.34 0.92 -3.72
CA GLU A 225 2.69 1.61 -4.84
C GLU A 225 2.69 3.14 -4.67
N PHE A 226 2.75 3.63 -3.44
CA PHE A 226 2.71 5.05 -3.13
C PHE A 226 4.12 5.59 -2.85
N GLN A 227 4.47 6.67 -3.53
CA GLN A 227 5.75 7.35 -3.38
C GLN A 227 5.53 8.83 -3.13
N THR A 228 5.82 9.25 -1.90
CA THR A 228 5.72 10.65 -1.47
C THR A 228 6.63 11.56 -2.28
N ILE A 229 6.07 12.69 -2.72
CA ILE A 229 6.76 13.74 -3.47
C ILE A 229 6.56 15.13 -2.85
N VAL A 230 5.54 15.31 -2.02
CA VAL A 230 5.27 16.56 -1.30
C VAL A 230 4.79 16.24 0.11
N LYS A 231 5.38 16.88 1.12
CA LYS A 231 4.85 16.87 2.49
C LYS A 231 4.19 18.20 2.82
N CYS A 232 3.17 18.13 3.69
CA CYS A 232 2.56 19.29 4.33
C CYS A 232 3.17 19.50 5.74
N ASN A 233 2.43 20.19 6.60
CA ASN A 233 2.74 20.26 8.04
C ASN A 233 2.59 18.90 8.72
N ASP A 234 3.28 18.75 9.85
CA ASP A 234 3.39 17.47 10.55
C ASP A 234 2.19 17.18 11.48
N LYS A 235 1.20 18.09 11.59
CA LYS A 235 0.06 17.94 12.50
C LYS A 235 -0.74 16.68 12.19
N GLU A 236 -1.20 16.56 10.95
CA GLU A 236 -1.96 15.38 10.49
C GLU A 236 -1.07 14.38 9.72
N GLY A 237 0.21 14.71 9.51
CA GLY A 237 1.08 13.98 8.60
C GLY A 237 0.52 13.98 7.18
N LEU A 238 -0.08 15.09 6.73
CA LEU A 238 -0.64 15.20 5.38
C LEU A 238 0.50 15.23 4.35
N HIS A 239 0.42 14.37 3.36
CA HIS A 239 1.42 14.31 2.29
C HIS A 239 0.78 13.79 1.00
N PHE A 240 1.46 14.03 -0.12
CA PHE A 240 1.04 13.67 -1.47
C PHE A 240 2.11 12.83 -2.14
N GLY A 241 1.65 11.85 -2.92
CA GLY A 241 2.53 10.91 -3.59
C GLY A 241 1.93 10.36 -4.87
N TYR A 242 2.79 9.95 -5.77
CA TYR A 242 2.40 9.21 -6.97
C TYR A 242 1.99 7.79 -6.58
N TRP A 243 0.87 7.33 -7.11
CA TRP A 243 0.42 5.95 -7.00
C TRP A 243 0.72 5.20 -8.29
N ARG A 244 1.41 4.06 -8.19
CA ARG A 244 1.77 3.17 -9.29
C ARG A 244 1.22 1.78 -9.02
N ASP A 245 0.31 1.29 -9.87
CA ASP A 245 -0.17 -0.09 -9.78
C ASP A 245 0.97 -1.10 -10.08
N ASP A 246 1.96 -0.69 -10.88
CA ASP A 246 3.22 -1.40 -11.12
C ASP A 246 4.39 -0.40 -11.17
N ALA A 247 5.55 -0.76 -10.61
CA ALA A 247 6.72 0.11 -10.52
C ALA A 247 7.30 0.48 -11.90
N VAL A 248 7.12 -0.37 -12.91
CA VAL A 248 7.61 -0.12 -14.28
C VAL A 248 6.62 0.72 -15.10
N GLU A 249 5.40 0.90 -14.61
CA GLU A 249 4.39 1.73 -15.25
C GLU A 249 4.44 3.17 -14.73
N LYS A 250 3.84 4.09 -15.50
CA LYS A 250 3.65 5.48 -15.07
C LYS A 250 2.66 5.53 -13.90
N PRO A 251 2.78 6.54 -13.00
CA PRO A 251 1.76 6.80 -12.00
C PRO A 251 0.37 6.93 -12.62
N VAL A 252 -0.63 6.32 -11.97
CA VAL A 252 -2.04 6.38 -12.40
C VAL A 252 -2.76 7.62 -11.86
N PHE A 253 -2.27 8.16 -10.73
CA PHE A 253 -2.71 9.41 -10.13
C PHE A 253 -1.74 9.85 -9.03
N VAL A 254 -1.91 11.09 -8.57
CA VAL A 254 -1.42 11.56 -7.27
C VAL A 254 -2.53 11.37 -6.24
N ALA A 255 -2.18 10.73 -5.13
CA ALA A 255 -3.04 10.58 -3.97
C ALA A 255 -2.50 11.36 -2.77
N LYS A 256 -3.35 11.56 -1.77
CA LYS A 256 -2.95 12.09 -0.46
C LYS A 256 -3.31 11.13 0.67
N ASN A 257 -2.51 11.15 1.73
CA ASN A 257 -2.79 10.46 2.99
C ASN A 257 -2.48 11.40 4.18
N ARG A 258 -3.13 11.13 5.32
CA ARG A 258 -2.84 11.77 6.61
C ARG A 258 -2.31 10.70 7.56
N ALA A 259 -0.99 10.57 7.63
CA ALA A 259 -0.32 9.47 8.30
C ALA A 259 -0.62 9.38 9.80
N ASN A 260 -0.93 10.53 10.44
CA ASN A 260 -1.27 10.57 11.87
C ASN A 260 -2.76 10.29 12.13
N VAL A 261 -3.56 10.07 11.07
CA VAL A 261 -5.00 9.83 11.18
C VAL A 261 -5.32 8.37 10.89
N ASN A 262 -4.98 7.88 9.69
CA ASN A 262 -5.23 6.48 9.28
C ASN A 262 -4.49 6.13 7.97
N GLY A 263 -4.54 4.86 7.57
CA GLY A 263 -4.00 4.38 6.30
C GLY A 263 -4.92 4.55 5.07
N VAL A 264 -5.85 5.52 5.07
CA VAL A 264 -6.75 5.76 3.93
C VAL A 264 -6.12 6.74 2.94
N PHE A 265 -6.10 6.37 1.67
CA PHE A 265 -5.58 7.18 0.57
C PHE A 265 -6.72 7.71 -0.29
N GLU A 266 -6.67 9.00 -0.61
CA GLU A 266 -7.63 9.68 -1.48
C GLU A 266 -6.95 10.02 -2.81
N PRO A 267 -7.33 9.39 -3.93
CA PRO A 267 -6.91 9.83 -5.26
C PRO A 267 -7.39 11.26 -5.52
N VAL A 268 -6.50 12.15 -5.99
CA VAL A 268 -6.79 13.58 -6.10
C VAL A 268 -6.89 14.03 -7.56
N ALA A 269 -5.87 13.70 -8.37
CA ALA A 269 -5.78 14.06 -9.79
C ALA A 269 -4.75 13.16 -10.49
N GLU A 270 -4.73 13.15 -11.82
CA GLU A 270 -3.79 12.32 -12.59
C GLU A 270 -2.32 12.79 -12.46
N ASN A 271 -2.10 14.08 -12.22
CA ASN A 271 -0.78 14.71 -12.15
C ASN A 271 -0.64 15.62 -10.92
N ILE A 272 0.60 16.03 -10.61
CA ILE A 272 0.89 16.86 -9.44
C ILE A 272 0.24 18.25 -9.51
N PHE A 273 0.16 18.87 -10.69
CA PHE A 273 -0.44 20.19 -10.84
C PHE A 273 -1.93 20.17 -10.46
N GLY A 274 -2.69 19.18 -10.94
CA GLY A 274 -4.08 18.97 -10.56
C GLY A 274 -4.23 18.72 -9.05
N ALA A 275 -3.34 17.92 -8.45
CA ALA A 275 -3.40 17.63 -7.02
C ALA A 275 -3.17 18.89 -6.16
N ILE A 276 -2.19 19.72 -6.54
CA ILE A 276 -1.92 20.98 -5.84
C ILE A 276 -3.00 22.03 -6.13
N ASP A 277 -3.59 22.08 -7.33
CA ASP A 277 -4.78 22.92 -7.60
C ASP A 277 -5.94 22.58 -6.67
N VAL A 278 -6.24 21.29 -6.47
CA VAL A 278 -7.27 20.85 -5.51
C VAL A 278 -6.93 21.29 -4.09
N TYR A 279 -5.69 21.09 -3.67
CA TYR A 279 -5.22 21.50 -2.36
C TYR A 279 -5.39 23.01 -2.13
N LEU A 280 -4.95 23.83 -3.08
CA LEU A 280 -5.03 25.28 -2.99
C LEU A 280 -6.48 25.77 -2.97
N LYS A 281 -7.36 25.19 -3.80
CA LYS A 281 -8.80 25.48 -3.77
C LYS A 281 -9.40 25.20 -2.40
N ASN A 282 -9.14 24.03 -1.83
CA ASN A 282 -9.66 23.67 -0.52
C ASN A 282 -9.06 24.56 0.58
N LYS A 283 -7.75 24.82 0.53
CA LYS A 283 -7.09 25.71 1.50
C LYS A 283 -7.65 27.12 1.44
N LEU A 284 -7.97 27.64 0.25
CA LEU A 284 -8.58 28.97 0.09
C LEU A 284 -9.95 29.09 0.77
N THR A 285 -10.74 28.01 0.79
CA THR A 285 -12.04 28.00 1.49
C THR A 285 -11.92 28.05 3.01
N LEU A 286 -10.80 27.56 3.55
CA LEU A 286 -10.52 27.48 5.00
C LEU A 286 -9.59 28.60 5.49
N ALA A 287 -8.99 29.37 4.58
CA ALA A 287 -7.95 30.35 4.89
C ALA A 287 -8.49 31.62 5.56
N ASN A 288 -7.73 32.13 6.52
CA ASN A 288 -7.94 33.46 7.09
C ASN A 288 -7.56 34.57 6.08
N PRO A 289 -7.99 35.83 6.28
CA PRO A 289 -7.71 36.93 5.36
C PRO A 289 -6.23 37.14 5.03
N PHE A 290 -5.32 36.87 5.97
CA PHE A 290 -3.88 37.06 5.81
C PHE A 290 -3.24 36.00 4.90
N GLU A 291 -3.75 34.78 4.92
CA GLU A 291 -3.24 33.68 4.10
C GLU A 291 -3.77 33.74 2.65
N LYS A 292 -5.00 34.24 2.46
CA LYS A 292 -5.71 34.24 1.16
C LYS A 292 -4.89 34.83 0.02
N THR A 293 -4.23 35.97 0.24
CA THR A 293 -3.43 36.65 -0.80
C THR A 293 -2.31 35.75 -1.33
N SER A 294 -1.59 35.09 -0.42
CA SER A 294 -0.47 34.21 -0.79
C SER A 294 -0.94 32.95 -1.53
N ILE A 295 -2.05 32.37 -1.08
CA ILE A 295 -2.68 31.20 -1.70
C ILE A 295 -3.18 31.54 -3.10
N MET A 296 -3.89 32.66 -3.26
CA MET A 296 -4.42 33.11 -4.56
C MET A 296 -3.31 33.41 -5.57
N ARG A 297 -2.22 34.03 -5.11
CA ARG A 297 -1.06 34.30 -5.97
C ARG A 297 -0.45 33.00 -6.50
N LEU A 298 -0.14 32.05 -5.60
CA LEU A 298 0.42 30.75 -5.99
C LEU A 298 -0.54 29.97 -6.89
N HIS A 299 -1.85 30.01 -6.59
CA HIS A 299 -2.87 29.35 -7.38
C HIS A 299 -2.96 29.90 -8.81
N SER A 300 -2.87 31.22 -8.95
CA SER A 300 -2.87 31.88 -10.26
C SER A 300 -1.62 31.54 -11.06
N GLN A 301 -0.44 31.55 -10.42
CA GLN A 301 0.82 31.12 -11.05
C GLN A 301 0.76 29.67 -11.53
N LEU A 302 0.21 28.77 -10.71
CA LEU A 302 0.05 27.36 -11.04
C LEU A 302 -0.87 27.15 -12.25
N LYS A 303 -2.00 27.85 -12.31
CA LYS A 303 -2.93 27.80 -13.45
C LYS A 303 -2.28 28.30 -14.74
N ASN A 304 -1.64 29.47 -14.68
CA ASN A 304 -0.98 30.05 -15.85
C ASN A 304 0.12 29.12 -16.38
N PHE A 305 0.93 28.52 -15.49
CA PHE A 305 1.96 27.55 -15.90
C PHE A 305 1.35 26.31 -16.54
N ALA A 306 0.28 25.77 -15.95
CA ALA A 306 -0.43 24.59 -16.47
C ALA A 306 -1.02 24.86 -17.86
N GLU A 307 -1.66 26.02 -18.08
CA GLU A 307 -2.18 26.44 -19.38
C GLU A 307 -1.06 26.57 -20.42
N GLN A 308 0.05 27.24 -20.08
CA GLN A 308 1.20 27.41 -20.97
C GLN A 308 1.84 26.08 -21.41
N HIS A 309 1.79 25.06 -20.55
CA HIS A 309 2.41 23.74 -20.80
C HIS A 309 1.39 22.65 -21.17
N SER A 310 0.12 23.01 -21.39
CA SER A 310 -0.97 22.08 -21.71
C SER A 310 -1.15 20.95 -20.68
N ILE A 311 -1.03 21.28 -19.39
CA ILE A 311 -1.18 20.36 -18.26
C ILE A 311 -2.62 20.42 -17.74
N THR A 312 -3.29 19.26 -17.70
CA THR A 312 -4.66 19.19 -17.17
C THR A 312 -4.71 19.40 -15.65
N LEU A 313 -5.69 20.15 -15.17
CA LEU A 313 -6.00 20.32 -13.74
C LEU A 313 -7.27 19.56 -13.33
N GLU A 314 -7.76 18.66 -14.18
CA GLU A 314 -8.97 17.87 -13.91
C GLU A 314 -8.77 16.87 -12.77
N LYS A 315 -9.76 16.80 -11.87
CA LYS A 315 -9.76 15.87 -10.72
C LYS A 315 -10.18 14.43 -11.07
N ASN A 316 -10.83 14.27 -12.22
CA ASN A 316 -11.38 13.00 -12.66
C ASN A 316 -11.14 12.90 -14.16
N THR A 317 -9.97 12.41 -14.55
CA THR A 317 -9.61 12.30 -15.96
C THR A 317 -10.15 11.00 -16.57
N ALA A 318 -10.11 10.89 -17.90
CA ALA A 318 -10.48 9.66 -18.59
C ALA A 318 -9.62 8.46 -18.15
N ASN A 319 -8.32 8.67 -17.91
CA ASN A 319 -7.39 7.64 -17.47
C ASN A 319 -7.70 7.16 -16.05
N MET A 320 -8.01 8.07 -15.13
CA MET A 320 -8.45 7.71 -13.77
C MET A 320 -9.74 6.87 -13.81
N ARG A 321 -10.74 7.26 -14.62
CA ARG A 321 -11.96 6.47 -14.82
C ARG A 321 -11.70 5.11 -15.48
N ALA A 322 -10.76 5.04 -16.42
CA ALA A 322 -10.38 3.79 -17.07
C ALA A 322 -9.70 2.83 -16.09
N ARG A 323 -8.81 3.34 -15.24
CA ARG A 323 -8.19 2.58 -14.14
C ARG A 323 -9.25 2.11 -13.15
N GLU A 324 -10.19 2.97 -12.77
CA GLU A 324 -11.28 2.64 -11.85
C GLU A 324 -12.10 1.42 -12.31
N LYS A 325 -12.38 1.29 -13.62
CA LYS A 325 -13.08 0.12 -14.19
C LYS A 325 -12.30 -1.20 -14.11
N ARG A 326 -10.98 -1.15 -13.81
CA ARG A 326 -10.09 -2.30 -13.65
C ARG A 326 -9.81 -2.64 -12.18
N VAL A 327 -10.26 -1.81 -11.24
CA VAL A 327 -10.07 -2.07 -9.81
C VAL A 327 -10.86 -3.32 -9.42
N VAL A 328 -10.17 -4.28 -8.81
CA VAL A 328 -10.78 -5.56 -8.40
C VAL A 328 -11.22 -5.53 -6.93
N ALA A 329 -10.49 -4.81 -6.07
CA ALA A 329 -10.82 -4.64 -4.66
C ALA A 329 -10.45 -3.24 -4.18
N ARG A 330 -11.17 -2.69 -3.19
CA ARG A 330 -10.89 -1.37 -2.62
C ARG A 330 -9.92 -1.38 -1.46
N THR A 331 -9.74 -2.54 -0.82
CA THR A 331 -8.93 -2.74 0.39
C THR A 331 -9.32 -1.79 1.53
N LEU A 332 -8.60 -1.84 2.65
CA LEU A 332 -8.76 -0.91 3.76
C LEU A 332 -8.20 0.48 3.46
N HIS A 333 -7.23 0.60 2.56
CA HIS A 333 -6.64 1.89 2.17
C HIS A 333 -7.43 2.67 1.12
N LYS A 334 -8.48 2.07 0.53
CA LYS A 334 -9.47 2.71 -0.37
C LYS A 334 -8.98 3.20 -1.73
N ALA A 335 -7.67 3.31 -1.97
CA ALA A 335 -7.15 3.55 -3.33
C ALA A 335 -7.47 2.41 -4.31
N GLY A 336 -7.65 1.19 -3.80
CA GLY A 336 -7.96 -0.02 -4.57
C GLY A 336 -6.78 -0.59 -5.34
N ILE A 337 -6.90 -1.87 -5.71
CA ILE A 337 -5.85 -2.65 -6.36
C ILE A 337 -6.26 -3.06 -7.77
N VAL A 338 -5.26 -3.12 -8.66
CA VAL A 338 -5.40 -3.58 -10.05
C VAL A 338 -4.44 -4.74 -10.27
N VAL A 339 -4.97 -5.85 -10.78
CA VAL A 339 -4.23 -7.05 -11.17
C VAL A 339 -4.72 -7.52 -12.55
N PRO A 340 -3.93 -8.33 -13.28
CA PRO A 340 -4.45 -9.04 -14.45
C PRO A 340 -5.67 -9.86 -14.04
N TYR A 341 -6.83 -9.55 -14.63
CA TYR A 341 -8.09 -10.20 -14.31
C TYR A 341 -8.89 -10.47 -15.58
N ASP A 342 -9.13 -11.75 -15.87
CA ASP A 342 -9.94 -12.18 -17.00
C ASP A 342 -11.41 -12.28 -16.55
N LYS A 343 -12.24 -11.36 -17.06
CA LYS A 343 -13.68 -11.31 -16.72
C LYS A 343 -14.46 -12.52 -17.25
N LYS A 344 -13.99 -13.22 -18.28
CA LYS A 344 -14.68 -14.40 -18.83
C LYS A 344 -14.40 -15.63 -17.98
N THR A 345 -13.13 -15.87 -17.65
CA THR A 345 -12.74 -17.04 -16.86
C THR A 345 -12.84 -16.78 -15.35
N GLN A 346 -13.03 -15.53 -14.93
CA GLN A 346 -13.02 -15.08 -13.55
C GLN A 346 -11.68 -15.41 -12.85
N LEU A 347 -10.58 -15.36 -13.61
CA LEU A 347 -9.24 -15.73 -13.14
C LEU A 347 -8.41 -14.48 -12.83
N GLY A 348 -7.69 -14.52 -11.71
CA GLY A 348 -6.72 -13.49 -11.30
C GLY A 348 -7.08 -12.82 -9.99
N TYR A 349 -8.35 -12.88 -9.59
CA TYR A 349 -8.85 -12.33 -8.34
C TYR A 349 -10.15 -13.02 -7.91
N ARG A 350 -10.25 -13.28 -6.61
CA ARG A 350 -11.50 -13.57 -5.89
C ARG A 350 -11.51 -12.90 -4.53
N ASP A 351 -12.71 -12.64 -4.01
CA ASP A 351 -12.92 -12.02 -2.71
C ASP A 351 -12.26 -12.81 -1.58
N LEU A 352 -11.83 -12.10 -0.53
CA LEU A 352 -11.38 -12.72 0.71
C LEU A 352 -12.48 -13.56 1.35
N ALA A 353 -12.08 -14.61 2.08
CA ALA A 353 -12.98 -15.42 2.91
C ALA A 353 -13.49 -14.68 4.17
N ALA A 354 -13.40 -13.35 4.17
CA ALA A 354 -13.89 -12.45 5.21
C ALA A 354 -14.29 -11.12 4.57
N THR A 355 -15.31 -10.46 5.15
CA THR A 355 -15.65 -9.08 4.78
C THR A 355 -14.71 -8.09 5.45
N ASP A 356 -14.56 -6.87 4.89
CA ASP A 356 -13.79 -5.76 5.51
C ASP A 356 -14.12 -5.61 7.00
N ASN A 357 -15.42 -5.62 7.35
CA ASN A 357 -15.87 -5.44 8.73
C ASN A 357 -15.42 -6.59 9.64
N ASN A 358 -15.52 -7.83 9.17
CA ASN A 358 -15.09 -8.99 9.95
C ASN A 358 -13.56 -9.01 10.10
N LEU A 359 -12.82 -8.72 9.03
CA LEU A 359 -11.36 -8.63 9.07
C LEU A 359 -10.92 -7.52 10.03
N GLN A 360 -11.46 -6.31 9.91
CA GLN A 360 -11.16 -5.21 10.84
C GLN A 360 -11.48 -5.56 12.29
N LYS A 361 -12.58 -6.28 12.54
CA LYS A 361 -12.92 -6.73 13.90
C LYS A 361 -11.85 -7.69 14.44
N THR A 362 -11.45 -8.69 13.64
CA THR A 362 -10.38 -9.63 14.02
C THR A 362 -9.05 -8.91 14.26
N LEU A 363 -8.68 -7.94 13.42
CA LEU A 363 -7.45 -7.17 13.60
C LEU A 363 -7.48 -6.30 14.86
N LYS A 364 -8.62 -5.69 15.18
CA LYS A 364 -8.82 -4.97 16.45
C LYS A 364 -8.76 -5.90 17.66
N GLU A 365 -9.26 -7.13 17.56
CA GLU A 365 -9.13 -8.14 18.62
C GLU A 365 -7.64 -8.48 18.86
N ILE A 366 -6.83 -8.63 17.80
CA ILE A 366 -5.39 -8.91 17.89
C ILE A 366 -4.63 -7.74 18.54
N GLU A 367 -4.94 -6.50 18.15
CA GLU A 367 -4.26 -5.31 18.66
C GLU A 367 -4.62 -5.01 20.13
N LYS A 368 -5.86 -5.28 20.55
CA LYS A 368 -6.32 -5.02 21.92
C LYS A 368 -5.92 -6.08 22.92
N ALA A 369 -5.69 -7.31 22.47
CA ALA A 369 -5.25 -8.39 23.35
C ALA A 369 -3.93 -8.02 24.02
N SER A 370 -3.83 -8.21 25.33
CA SER A 370 -2.66 -7.83 26.12
C SER A 370 -1.61 -8.93 26.12
N THR A 371 -2.07 -10.18 26.20
CA THR A 371 -1.20 -11.36 26.31
C THR A 371 -1.09 -12.14 25.00
N THR A 372 -0.04 -12.95 24.86
CA THR A 372 0.12 -13.83 23.69
C THR A 372 -1.00 -14.88 23.63
N GLU A 373 -1.49 -15.35 24.78
CA GLU A 373 -2.59 -16.32 24.87
C GLU A 373 -3.91 -15.75 24.34
N GLU A 374 -4.27 -14.52 24.74
CA GLU A 374 -5.46 -13.83 24.23
C GLU A 374 -5.41 -13.61 22.71
N ARG A 375 -4.20 -13.42 22.16
CA ARG A 375 -3.99 -13.25 20.71
C ARG A 375 -4.16 -14.54 19.92
N LYS A 376 -4.06 -15.73 20.54
CA LYS A 376 -4.09 -17.01 19.80
C LYS A 376 -5.38 -17.21 18.99
N ILE A 377 -6.53 -16.96 19.61
CA ILE A 377 -7.84 -17.19 18.97
C ILE A 377 -8.03 -16.27 17.76
N PRO A 378 -7.90 -14.93 17.86
CA PRO A 378 -8.08 -14.07 16.71
C PRO A 378 -6.95 -14.22 15.66
N LEU A 379 -5.73 -14.59 16.06
CA LEU A 379 -4.68 -14.98 15.12
C LEU A 379 -5.04 -16.25 14.34
N ALA A 380 -5.60 -17.27 14.99
CA ALA A 380 -6.04 -18.49 14.30
C ALA A 380 -7.14 -18.20 13.26
N LYS A 381 -8.07 -17.27 13.55
CA LYS A 381 -9.05 -16.80 12.56
C LYS A 381 -8.37 -16.13 11.37
N LEU A 382 -7.37 -15.29 11.62
CA LEU A 382 -6.60 -14.63 10.56
C LEU A 382 -5.79 -15.65 9.73
N ASP A 383 -5.18 -16.63 10.38
CA ASP A 383 -4.39 -17.68 9.72
C ASP A 383 -5.26 -18.53 8.78
N GLU A 384 -6.53 -18.77 9.12
CA GLU A 384 -7.48 -19.43 8.21
C GLU A 384 -7.79 -18.57 6.98
N ILE A 385 -7.96 -17.26 7.14
CA ILE A 385 -8.14 -16.33 6.01
C ILE A 385 -6.88 -16.34 5.12
N MET A 386 -5.69 -16.33 5.71
CA MET A 386 -4.44 -16.42 4.98
C MET A 386 -4.31 -17.75 4.22
N ARG A 387 -4.66 -18.88 4.85
CA ARG A 387 -4.64 -20.20 4.21
C ARG A 387 -5.53 -20.24 2.97
N LEU A 388 -6.73 -19.65 3.05
CA LEU A 388 -7.65 -19.57 1.91
C LEU A 388 -7.14 -18.61 0.82
N ALA A 389 -6.50 -17.50 1.20
CA ALA A 389 -5.86 -16.60 0.25
C ALA A 389 -4.68 -17.28 -0.47
N THR A 390 -3.88 -18.09 0.21
CA THR A 390 -2.80 -18.86 -0.43
C THR A 390 -3.31 -19.92 -1.39
N ILE A 391 -4.43 -20.58 -1.07
CA ILE A 391 -5.09 -21.48 -2.03
C ILE A 391 -5.57 -20.71 -3.26
N ALA A 392 -6.04 -19.47 -3.09
CA ALA A 392 -6.36 -18.59 -4.21
C ALA A 392 -5.15 -18.33 -5.09
N ALA A 393 -4.00 -18.01 -4.50
CA ALA A 393 -2.76 -17.84 -5.25
C ALA A 393 -2.34 -19.12 -6.00
N ASP A 394 -2.46 -20.31 -5.39
CA ASP A 394 -2.19 -21.59 -6.06
C ASP A 394 -3.10 -21.81 -7.28
N GLU A 395 -4.32 -21.28 -7.23
CA GLU A 395 -5.31 -21.29 -8.31
C GLU A 395 -5.21 -20.05 -9.23
N CYS A 396 -4.08 -19.33 -9.18
CA CYS A 396 -3.76 -18.13 -9.97
C CYS A 396 -4.57 -16.87 -9.66
N ASP A 397 -5.32 -16.84 -8.56
CA ASP A 397 -6.01 -15.65 -8.05
C ASP A 397 -5.08 -14.79 -7.17
N PHE A 398 -3.97 -14.32 -7.74
CA PHE A 398 -2.92 -13.61 -6.99
C PHE A 398 -3.40 -12.30 -6.34
N GLY A 399 -4.44 -11.67 -6.89
CA GLY A 399 -5.03 -10.46 -6.33
C GLY A 399 -5.61 -10.65 -4.93
N THR A 400 -5.99 -11.87 -4.55
CA THR A 400 -6.53 -12.16 -3.22
C THR A 400 -5.44 -12.04 -2.14
N CYS A 401 -4.22 -12.55 -2.40
CA CYS A 401 -3.07 -12.32 -1.52
C CYS A 401 -2.67 -10.84 -1.50
N LEU A 402 -2.78 -10.14 -2.63
CA LEU A 402 -2.48 -8.71 -2.70
C LEU A 402 -3.43 -7.92 -1.78
N GLU A 403 -4.75 -8.16 -1.89
CA GLU A 403 -5.77 -7.54 -1.04
C GLU A 403 -5.50 -7.77 0.44
N LEU A 404 -5.33 -9.04 0.86
CA LEU A 404 -5.09 -9.35 2.27
C LEU A 404 -3.80 -8.70 2.77
N GLY A 405 -2.73 -8.76 1.98
CA GLY A 405 -1.45 -8.14 2.35
C GLY A 405 -1.55 -6.63 2.52
N HIS A 406 -2.26 -5.95 1.62
CA HIS A 406 -2.55 -4.53 1.69
C HIS A 406 -3.39 -4.20 2.95
N ASP A 407 -4.46 -4.94 3.20
CA ASP A 407 -5.33 -4.74 4.37
C ASP A 407 -4.59 -4.87 5.69
N LEU A 408 -3.75 -5.91 5.82
CA LEU A 408 -2.92 -6.13 7.01
C LEU A 408 -1.86 -5.03 7.17
N PHE A 409 -1.27 -4.56 6.08
CA PHE A 409 -0.29 -3.48 6.12
C PHE A 409 -0.92 -2.17 6.58
N SER A 410 -2.11 -1.85 6.06
CA SER A 410 -2.82 -0.58 6.28
C SER A 410 -3.40 -0.42 7.68
N THR A 411 -3.54 -1.48 8.48
CA THR A 411 -3.91 -1.31 9.91
C THR A 411 -2.78 -0.76 10.75
N GLY A 412 -1.53 -1.07 10.39
CA GLY A 412 -0.36 -0.68 11.19
C GLY A 412 -0.13 -1.56 12.42
N GLY A 413 -0.77 -2.72 12.50
CA GLY A 413 -0.59 -3.65 13.61
C GLY A 413 0.77 -4.35 13.54
N ILE A 414 1.63 -4.17 14.54
CA ILE A 414 2.95 -4.84 14.61
C ILE A 414 2.81 -6.37 14.62
N HIS A 415 1.76 -6.89 15.26
CA HIS A 415 1.50 -8.33 15.37
C HIS A 415 1.09 -9.00 14.06
N VAL A 416 0.70 -8.21 13.05
CA VAL A 416 0.33 -8.71 11.71
C VAL A 416 1.33 -8.33 10.63
N GLN A 417 2.40 -7.61 10.97
CA GLN A 417 3.40 -7.13 10.01
C GLN A 417 4.08 -8.28 9.25
N THR A 418 4.47 -9.37 9.93
CA THR A 418 5.07 -10.54 9.27
C THR A 418 4.09 -11.20 8.29
N ARG A 419 2.80 -11.23 8.64
CA ARG A 419 1.74 -11.78 7.79
C ARG A 419 1.49 -10.90 6.57
N ALA A 420 1.48 -9.57 6.75
CA ALA A 420 1.41 -8.61 5.65
C ALA A 420 2.58 -8.81 4.68
N LEU A 421 3.82 -8.93 5.19
CA LEU A 421 5.01 -9.21 4.39
C LEU A 421 4.87 -10.53 3.61
N GLN A 422 4.39 -11.59 4.24
CA GLN A 422 4.21 -12.88 3.58
C GLN A 422 3.20 -12.78 2.42
N MET A 423 2.02 -12.21 2.66
CA MET A 423 0.96 -12.10 1.65
C MET A 423 1.38 -11.19 0.48
N LEU A 424 1.97 -10.04 0.77
CA LEU A 424 2.49 -9.14 -0.26
C LEU A 424 3.68 -9.74 -1.03
N SER A 425 4.54 -10.54 -0.37
CA SER A 425 5.63 -11.23 -1.05
C SER A 425 5.12 -12.21 -2.08
N ILE A 426 4.14 -13.06 -1.72
CA ILE A 426 3.49 -13.99 -2.64
C ILE A 426 2.88 -13.21 -3.81
N ALA A 427 2.09 -12.18 -3.51
CA ALA A 427 1.41 -11.38 -4.54
C ALA A 427 2.40 -10.71 -5.50
N TYR A 428 3.38 -9.96 -5.00
CA TYR A 428 4.33 -9.25 -5.86
C TYR A 428 5.23 -10.19 -6.68
N ILE A 429 5.59 -11.38 -6.15
CA ILE A 429 6.35 -12.37 -6.92
C ILE A 429 5.51 -12.88 -8.09
N HIS A 430 4.28 -13.33 -7.84
CA HIS A 430 3.43 -13.92 -8.89
C HIS A 430 2.89 -12.89 -9.88
N LEU A 431 2.68 -11.64 -9.44
CA LEU A 431 2.34 -10.51 -10.30
C LEU A 431 3.56 -9.93 -11.04
N LYS A 432 4.77 -10.46 -10.80
CA LYS A 432 6.03 -10.01 -11.41
C LYS A 432 6.37 -8.54 -11.12
N ARG A 433 6.19 -8.11 -9.87
CA ARG A 433 6.48 -6.76 -9.35
C ARG A 433 7.64 -6.75 -8.35
N PRO A 434 8.86 -7.20 -8.72
CA PRO A 434 9.97 -7.37 -7.77
C PRO A 434 10.43 -6.05 -7.12
N GLN A 435 10.30 -4.91 -7.81
CA GLN A 435 10.67 -3.59 -7.28
C GLN A 435 9.78 -3.22 -6.08
N LEU A 436 8.47 -3.45 -6.17
CA LEU A 436 7.53 -3.20 -5.06
C LEU A 436 7.85 -4.09 -3.85
N LEU A 437 8.29 -5.33 -4.10
CA LEU A 437 8.75 -6.21 -3.03
C LEU A 437 10.05 -5.71 -2.37
N LYS A 438 11.03 -5.22 -3.16
CA LYS A 438 12.26 -4.62 -2.60
C LYS A 438 11.93 -3.40 -1.74
N ILE A 439 11.04 -2.53 -2.22
CA ILE A 439 10.53 -1.37 -1.47
C ILE A 439 9.83 -1.79 -0.17
N LEU A 440 8.95 -2.80 -0.22
CA LEU A 440 8.24 -3.30 0.95
C LEU A 440 9.21 -3.77 2.04
N LYS A 441 10.21 -4.58 1.65
CA LYS A 441 11.20 -5.12 2.58
C LYS A 441 12.02 -3.99 3.21
N ALA A 442 12.49 -3.04 2.42
CA ALA A 442 13.21 -1.87 2.90
C ALA A 442 12.35 -1.04 3.88
N HIS A 443 11.08 -0.82 3.55
CA HIS A 443 10.16 -0.09 4.42
C HIS A 443 9.93 -0.80 5.75
N LEU A 444 9.63 -2.11 5.74
CA LEU A 444 9.33 -2.85 6.97
C LEU A 444 10.53 -3.01 7.90
N LYS A 445 11.77 -2.95 7.38
CA LYS A 445 13.01 -2.92 8.20
C LYS A 445 13.10 -1.68 9.09
N ASN A 446 12.60 -0.53 8.62
CA ASN A 446 12.71 0.75 9.31
C ASN A 446 11.40 1.56 9.22
N ARG A 447 10.28 0.93 9.57
CA ARG A 447 8.94 1.52 9.46
C ARG A 447 8.65 2.43 10.65
N LYS A 448 8.75 3.75 10.45
CA LYS A 448 8.63 4.75 11.52
C LYS A 448 7.30 5.51 11.49
N LYS A 449 6.84 5.97 12.67
CA LYS A 449 5.62 6.78 12.84
C LYS A 449 5.87 8.30 12.87
N GLU A 450 7.12 8.73 12.73
CA GLU A 450 7.48 10.15 12.72
C GLU A 450 7.17 10.81 11.36
N CYS A 451 7.25 12.15 11.31
CA CYS A 451 6.93 12.93 10.11
C CYS A 451 8.18 13.52 9.41
N GLU A 452 9.36 13.45 10.04
CA GLU A 452 10.63 13.79 9.41
C GLU A 452 11.32 12.49 8.99
N LEU A 453 11.14 12.13 7.73
CA LEU A 453 11.48 10.82 7.18
C LEU A 453 12.58 10.94 6.12
N SER A 454 13.35 12.03 6.20
CA SER A 454 14.58 12.19 5.45
C SER A 454 15.58 11.10 5.85
N VAL A 455 16.27 10.53 4.86
CA VAL A 455 17.40 9.59 5.08
C VAL A 455 18.74 10.21 4.68
N ILE A 456 18.69 11.48 4.28
CA ILE A 456 19.83 12.38 4.07
C ILE A 456 20.04 13.24 5.31
#